data_AF-A0A662BAF2-F1
#
_entry.id   AF-A0A662BAF2-F1
#
_cell.length_a   1.000
_cell.length_b   1.000
_cell.length_c   1.000
_cell.angle_alpha   90.00
_cell.angle_beta   90.00
_cell.angle_gamma   90.00
#
_symmetry.space_group_name_H-M   'P 1'
#
loop_
_entity.id
_entity.type
_entity.pdbx_description
1 polymer ?
#
loop_
_entity_poly.entity_id
_entity_poly.type
_entity_poly.pdbx_seq_one_letter_code
_entity_poly.pdbx_strand_id
1 'polypeptide(L)' 'PVREGDIPHSQASILKAKIILGYQPEYDARKGFELACEWYYRHLG' A
#
# COMPACT_ATOMS: atom_id res chain seq x y z
N PRO A 1 13.55 17.50 -4.64
CA PRO A 1 14.70 16.94 -5.39
C PRO A 1 14.58 15.42 -5.40
N VAL A 2 14.95 14.75 -6.50
CA VAL A 2 15.04 13.27 -6.52
C VAL A 2 16.12 12.88 -5.51
N ARG A 3 15.79 12.00 -4.57
CA ARG A 3 16.79 11.51 -3.60
C ARG A 3 17.62 10.45 -4.30
N GLU A 4 18.91 10.41 -3.99
CA GLU A 4 19.80 9.39 -4.51
C GLU A 4 19.29 8.00 -4.09
N GLY A 5 19.07 7.11 -5.07
CA GLY A 5 18.50 5.78 -4.86
C GLY A 5 16.98 5.67 -5.04
N ASP A 6 16.24 6.77 -5.26
CA ASP A 6 14.80 6.71 -5.50
C ASP A 6 14.48 6.04 -6.85
N ILE A 7 13.56 5.07 -6.84
CA ILE A 7 12.99 4.49 -8.06
C ILE A 7 11.71 5.29 -8.42
N PRO A 8 11.63 5.90 -9.61
CA PRO A 8 10.51 6.79 -9.96
C PRO A 8 9.14 6.11 -10.02
N HIS A 9 9.10 4.85 -10.48
CA HIS A 9 7.86 4.09 -10.65
C HIS A 9 8.06 2.65 -10.14
N SER A 10 7.19 2.23 -9.23
CA SER A 10 7.17 0.88 -8.69
C SER A 10 5.73 0.36 -8.66
N GLN A 11 5.41 -0.50 -9.63
CA GLN A 11 4.09 -1.12 -9.74
C GLN A 11 4.25 -2.64 -9.75
N ALA A 12 3.81 -3.29 -8.67
CA ALA A 12 3.91 -4.74 -8.54
C ALA A 12 2.84 -5.47 -9.36
N SER A 13 3.25 -6.49 -10.12
CA SER A 13 2.31 -7.48 -10.64
C SER A 13 1.99 -8.51 -9.57
N ILE A 14 0.71 -8.66 -9.24
CA ILE A 14 0.23 -9.62 -8.24
C ILE A 14 -0.34 -10.91 -8.86
N LEU A 15 -0.15 -11.11 -10.17
CA LEU A 15 -0.73 -12.22 -10.90
C LEU A 15 -0.31 -13.59 -10.33
N LYS A 16 0.96 -13.75 -9.99
CA LYS A 16 1.47 -15.01 -9.41
C LYS A 16 0.81 -15.34 -8.07
N ALA A 17 0.67 -14.34 -7.19
CA ALA A 17 0.02 -14.51 -5.89
C ALA A 17 -1.47 -14.83 -6.04
N LYS A 18 -2.16 -14.19 -7.00
CA LYS A 18 -3.55 -14.52 -7.36
C LYS A 18 -3.70 -15.97 -7.79
N ILE A 19 -2.84 -16.46 -8.68
CA ILE A 19 -2.93 -17.81 -9.24
C ILE A 19 -2.60 -18.88 -8.20
N ILE A 20 -1.49 -18.72 -7.48
CA ILE A 20 -0.96 -19.78 -6.61
C ILE A 20 -1.65 -19.79 -5.25
N LEU A 21 -1.97 -18.62 -4.71
CA LEU A 21 -2.46 -18.47 -3.33
C LEU A 21 -3.93 -18.03 -3.26
N GLY A 22 -4.58 -17.77 -4.40
CA GLY A 22 -5.90 -17.16 -4.40
C GLY A 22 -5.90 -15.74 -3.81
N TYR A 23 -4.75 -15.05 -3.81
CA TYR A 23 -4.61 -13.76 -3.14
C TYR A 23 -5.55 -12.71 -3.72
N GLN A 24 -6.46 -12.19 -2.90
CA GLN A 24 -7.43 -11.16 -3.26
C GLN A 24 -7.26 -9.96 -2.31
N PRO A 25 -6.56 -8.89 -2.72
CA PRO A 25 -6.37 -7.73 -1.86
C PRO A 25 -7.72 -7.08 -1.52
N GLU A 26 -7.98 -6.91 -0.23
CA GLU A 26 -9.24 -6.37 0.30
C GLU A 26 -9.23 -4.84 0.46
N TYR A 27 -8.04 -4.23 0.43
CA TYR A 27 -7.84 -2.80 0.68
C TYR A 27 -7.14 -2.17 -0.51
N ASP A 28 -7.67 -1.04 -0.98
CA ASP A 28 -6.96 -0.13 -1.87
C ASP A 28 -6.22 0.93 -1.04
N ALA A 29 -5.41 1.75 -1.72
CA ALA A 29 -4.64 2.79 -1.07
C ALA A 29 -5.54 3.78 -0.31
N ARG A 30 -6.69 4.18 -0.86
CA ARG A 30 -7.58 5.18 -0.25
C ARG A 30 -8.13 4.68 1.07
N LYS A 31 -8.72 3.48 1.08
CA LYS A 31 -9.27 2.85 2.28
C LYS A 31 -8.17 2.62 3.32
N GLY A 32 -6.98 2.19 2.89
CA GLY A 32 -5.83 2.03 3.78
C GLY A 32 -5.39 3.35 4.42
N PHE A 33 -5.36 4.45 3.66
CA PHE A 33 -4.98 5.76 4.18
C PHE A 33 -5.99 6.31 5.18
N GLU A 34 -7.30 6.17 4.93
CA GLU A 34 -8.34 6.61 5.87
C GLU A 34 -8.18 5.93 7.24
N LEU A 35 -8.00 4.60 7.25
CA LEU A 35 -7.80 3.83 8.48
C LEU A 35 -6.50 4.21 9.20
N ALA A 36 -5.42 4.42 8.44
CA ALA A 36 -4.16 4.87 9.02
C ALA A 36 -4.32 6.25 9.66
N CYS A 37 -4.89 7.23 8.95
CA CYS A 37 -5.11 8.58 9.48
C CYS A 37 -5.95 8.56 10.77
N GLU A 38 -7.03 7.78 10.80
CA GLU A 38 -7.85 7.60 12.00
C GLU A 38 -7.04 7.03 13.17
N TRP A 39 -6.19 6.03 12.91
CA TRP A 39 -5.31 5.48 13.94
C TRP A 39 -4.32 6.52 14.46
N TYR A 40 -3.62 7.24 13.57
CA TYR A 40 -2.66 8.27 13.94
C TYR A 40 -3.30 9.36 14.78
N TYR A 41 -4.48 9.83 14.38
CA TYR A 41 -5.24 10.85 15.12
C TYR A 41 -5.57 10.41 16.55
N ARG A 42 -5.96 9.15 16.75
CA ARG A 42 -6.38 8.63 18.07
C ARG A 42 -5.23 8.35 19.03
N HIS A 43 -4.03 8.04 18.52
CA HIS A 43 -2.94 7.50 19.35
C HIS A 43 -1.71 8.42 19.42
N LEU A 44 -1.61 9.40 18.52
CA LEU A 44 -0.45 10.29 18.42
C LEU A 44 -0.85 11.78 18.35
N GLY A 45 -2.14 12.08 18.48
CA GLY A 45 -2.69 13.44 18.61
C GLY A 45 -2.77 13.94 20.05
#